data_AF-A0A964HJA4-F1
#
_entry.id   AF-A0A964HJA4-F1
#
_cell.length_a   1.000
_cell.length_b   1.000
_cell.length_c   1.000
_cell.angle_alpha   90.00
_cell.angle_beta   90.00
_cell.angle_gamma   90.00
#
_symmetry.space_group_name_H-M   'P 1'
#
loop_
_entity.id
_entity.type
_entity.pdbx_description
1 polymer ?
#
loop_
_entity_poly.entity_id
_entity_poly.type
_entity_poly.pdbx_seq_one_letter_code
_entity_poly.pdbx_strand_id
1 'polypeptide(L)' 'MAITSIPAQQKVNLRRPDIMSAVQAQVLSHYRSDLVQKIRASGHILSAGNMTIKLAKEFGFCYG' A
#
# COMPACT_ATOMS: atom_id res chain seq x y z
N MET A 1 11.88 -26.04 26.28
CA MET A 1 12.05 -25.57 24.88
C MET A 1 10.91 -26.18 24.06
N ALA A 2 9.98 -25.35 23.56
CA ALA A 2 8.94 -25.81 22.65
C ALA A 2 8.99 -24.90 21.41
N ILE A 3 9.57 -25.42 20.33
CA ILE A 3 9.49 -24.80 19.01
C ILE A 3 8.09 -25.05 18.47
N THR A 4 7.22 -24.06 18.58
CA THR A 4 5.91 -24.06 17.94
C THR A 4 6.14 -23.97 16.43
N SER A 5 5.74 -25.00 15.68
CA SER A 5 5.81 -24.99 14.22
C SER A 5 4.85 -23.91 13.69
N ILE A 6 5.38 -22.95 12.92
CA ILE A 6 4.54 -22.01 12.17
C ILE A 6 3.77 -22.86 11.14
N PRO A 7 2.42 -22.86 11.14
CA PRO A 7 1.66 -23.64 10.18
C PRO A 7 2.07 -23.20 8.77
N ALA A 8 2.35 -24.17 7.90
CA ALA A 8 2.75 -23.91 6.53
C ALA A 8 1.64 -23.09 5.84
N GLN A 9 1.96 -21.84 5.51
CA GLN A 9 1.02 -20.91 4.89
C GLN A 9 0.52 -21.53 3.57
N GLN A 10 -0.78 -21.82 3.49
CA GLN A 10 -1.38 -22.34 2.27
C GLN A 10 -1.16 -21.34 1.14
N LYS A 11 -0.57 -21.80 0.03
CA LYS A 11 -0.32 -20.97 -1.14
C LYS A 11 -1.66 -20.64 -1.81
N VAL A 12 -2.07 -19.38 -1.71
CA VAL A 12 -3.28 -18.87 -2.37
C VAL A 12 -2.89 -18.35 -3.76
N ASN A 13 -3.71 -18.65 -4.77
CA ASN A 13 -3.55 -18.04 -6.09
C ASN A 13 -4.10 -16.61 -6.06
N LEU A 14 -3.20 -15.62 -6.02
CA LEU A 14 -3.58 -14.21 -5.99
C LEU A 14 -4.35 -13.79 -7.25
N ARG A 15 -4.09 -14.36 -8.43
CA ARG A 15 -4.72 -13.93 -9.70
C ARG A 15 -6.21 -14.21 -9.80
N ARG A 16 -6.81 -14.85 -8.80
CA ARG A 16 -8.26 -15.06 -8.80
C ARG A 16 -8.97 -13.72 -8.53
N PRO A 17 -10.02 -13.36 -9.29
CA PRO A 17 -10.68 -12.06 -9.15
C PRO A 17 -11.23 -11.77 -7.74
N ASP A 18 -11.73 -12.80 -7.06
CA ASP A 18 -12.22 -12.73 -5.68
C ASP A 18 -11.11 -12.41 -4.68
N ILE A 19 -9.94 -13.04 -4.85
CA ILE A 19 -8.76 -12.81 -4.02
C ILE A 19 -8.18 -11.42 -4.27
N MET A 20 -8.04 -10.99 -5.52
CA MET A 20 -7.53 -9.64 -5.82
C MET A 20 -8.42 -8.55 -5.23
N SER A 21 -9.74 -8.73 -5.28
CA SER A 21 -10.68 -7.77 -4.68
C SER A 21 -10.51 -7.68 -3.16
N ALA A 22 -10.35 -8.82 -2.48
CA ALA A 22 -10.11 -8.87 -1.04
C ALA A 22 -8.75 -8.24 -0.66
N VAL A 23 -7.70 -8.54 -1.43
CA VAL A 23 -6.37 -7.96 -1.26
C VAL A 23 -6.41 -6.45 -1.47
N GLN A 24 -7.10 -5.96 -2.49
CA GLN A 24 -7.26 -4.53 -2.75
C GLN A 24 -7.94 -3.83 -1.56
N ALA A 25 -9.05 -4.38 -1.05
CA ALA A 25 -9.75 -3.80 0.10
C ALA A 25 -8.84 -3.70 1.34
N GLN A 26 -8.06 -4.75 1.62
CA GLN A 26 -7.11 -4.77 2.72
C GLN A 26 -5.95 -3.78 2.50
N VAL A 27 -5.40 -3.70 1.28
CA VAL A 27 -4.31 -2.75 0.99
C VAL A 27 -4.81 -1.31 1.15
N LEU A 28 -6.03 -0.99 0.69
CA LEU A 28 -6.61 0.35 0.84
C LEU A 28 -6.81 0.75 2.31
N SER A 29 -7.12 -0.21 3.20
CA SER A 29 -7.27 0.10 4.63
C SER A 29 -5.92 0.38 5.31
N HIS A 30 -4.85 -0.31 4.89
CA HIS A 30 -3.52 -0.16 5.49
C HIS A 30 -2.69 0.95 4.85
N TYR A 31 -2.97 1.29 3.59
CA TYR A 31 -2.12 2.19 2.79
C TYR A 31 -2.74 3.56 2.53
N ARG A 32 -3.50 4.07 3.51
CA ARG A 32 -3.88 5.48 3.56
C ARG A 32 -2.91 6.22 4.46
N SER A 33 -2.01 6.98 3.84
CA SER A 33 -1.09 7.87 4.55
C SER A 33 -1.63 9.29 4.56
N ASP A 34 -1.86 9.85 5.75
CA ASP A 34 -2.24 11.26 5.91
C ASP A 34 -1.22 12.21 5.30
N LEU A 35 0.06 11.84 5.32
CA LEU A 35 1.13 12.61 4.67
C LEU A 35 0.88 12.70 3.17
N VAL A 36 0.59 11.57 2.52
CA VAL A 36 0.29 11.55 1.08
C VAL A 36 -0.94 12.40 0.77
N GLN A 37 -1.99 12.35 1.62
CA GLN A 37 -3.17 13.21 1.44
C GLN A 37 -2.83 14.70 1.55
N LYS A 38 -2.02 15.08 2.53
CA LYS A 38 -1.53 16.46 2.67
C LYS A 38 -0.75 16.92 1.43
N ILE A 39 0.17 16.09 0.92
CA ILE A 39 0.95 16.43 -0.27
C ILE A 39 0.04 16.57 -1.51
N ARG A 40 -0.98 15.71 -1.67
CA ARG A 40 -1.97 15.85 -2.75
C ARG A 40 -2.76 17.15 -2.65
N ALA A 41 -3.23 17.49 -1.44
CA ALA A 41 -3.96 18.73 -1.20
C ALA A 41 -3.10 19.99 -1.49
N SER A 42 -1.79 19.90 -1.25
CA SER A 42 -0.81 20.95 -1.56
C SER A 42 -0.36 21.00 -3.03
N GLY A 43 -1.07 20.34 -3.95
CA GLY A 43 -0.74 20.37 -5.38
C GLY A 43 0.40 19.43 -5.78
N HIS A 44 0.60 18.33 -5.06
CA HIS A 44 1.62 17.29 -5.30
C HIS A 44 3.06 17.72 -4.99
N ILE A 45 3.25 18.85 -4.29
CA ILE A 45 4.57 19.35 -3.91
C ILE A 45 4.56 19.64 -2.40
N LEU A 46 5.63 19.21 -1.72
CA LEU A 46 5.90 19.58 -0.33
C LEU A 46 7.37 19.96 -0.20
N SER A 47 7.64 21.18 0.26
CA SER A 47 8.99 21.65 0.56
C SER A 47 9.18 21.74 2.07
N ALA A 48 10.29 21.16 2.55
CA ALA A 48 10.69 21.17 3.95
C ALA A 48 12.18 21.49 4.04
N GLY A 49 12.51 22.72 4.45
CA GLY A 49 13.89 23.21 4.47
C GLY A 49 14.50 23.20 3.07
N ASN A 50 15.59 22.44 2.90
CA ASN A 50 16.29 22.25 1.62
C ASN A 50 15.79 21.04 0.82
N MET A 51 14.78 20.31 1.30
CA MET A 51 14.23 19.13 0.64
C MET A 51 12.89 19.44 -0.02
N THR A 52 12.70 18.96 -1.25
CA THR A 52 11.41 19.04 -1.95
C THR A 52 10.95 17.65 -2.35
N ILE A 53 9.76 17.28 -1.89
CA ILE A 53 9.08 16.04 -2.24
C ILE A 53 8.07 16.34 -3.34
N LYS A 54 8.12 15.58 -4.43
CA LYS A 54 7.14 15.62 -5.52
C LYS A 54 6.39 14.30 -5.57
N LEU A 55 5.08 14.37 -5.46
CA LEU A 55 4.20 13.21 -5.60
C LEU A 55 3.83 13.06 -7.08
N ALA A 56 3.88 11.83 -7.60
CA ALA A 56 3.40 11.56 -8.95
C ALA A 56 1.89 11.83 -9.05
N LYS A 57 1.43 12.29 -10.23
CA LYS A 57 0.01 12.52 -10.49
C LYS A 57 -0.78 11.20 -10.50
N GLU A 58 -0.14 10.15 -10.97
CA GLU A 58 -0.67 8.79 -11.01
C GLU A 58 0.34 7.86 -10.32
N PHE A 59 -0.12 7.24 -9.22
CA PHE A 59 0.62 6.22 -8.50
C PHE A 59 -0.38 5.33 -7.78
N GLY A 60 -0.01 4.08 -7.60
CA GLY A 60 -0.87 3.09 -6.98
C GLY A 60 -0.20 1.74 -7.02
N PHE A 61 -0.88 0.76 -6.43
CA PHE A 61 -0.42 -0.62 -6.53
C PHE A 61 -0.87 -1.21 -7.86
N CYS A 62 0.04 -1.93 -8.50
CA CYS A 62 -0.31 -2.77 -9.63
C CYS A 62 -1.05 -3.99 -9.09
N TYR A 63 -2.35 -4.09 -9.39
CA TYR A 63 -3.20 -5.20 -8.96
C TYR A 63 -3.38 -6.26 -10.06
N GLY A 64 -2.40 -6.42 -10.95
CA GLY A 64 -2.32 -7.55 -11.90
C GLY A 64 -3.41 -7.56 -12.96
#